data_AF-H5XX86-F1
#
_entry.id   AF-H5XX86-F1
#
_cell.length_a   1.000
_cell.length_b   1.000
_cell.length_c   1.000
_cell.angle_alpha   90.00
_cell.angle_beta   90.00
_cell.angle_gamma   90.00
#
_symmetry.space_group_name_H-M   'P 1'
#
loop_
_entity.id
_entity.type
_entity.pdbx_description
1 polymer ?
#
loop_
_entity_poly.entity_id
_entity_poly.type
_entity_poly.pdbx_seq_one_letter_code
_entity_poly.pdbx_strand_id
1 'polypeptide(L)'
;MEDVELLCIDDILVIHKEAIWMFGGSSEYYQDTVTRIKSIIDQQYPHFDHDKYPTPFKKASMLWYFLTKNHCFVDGNKRVGFYAATVLLKINGFYDQINDDEAYEKAIEITCSHLTGNDLDQYINELSTWLEKRFTD
;
A
#
# COMPACT_ATOMS: atom_id res chain seq x y z
N MET A 1 0.13 7.01 -22.70
CA MET A 1 -0.02 6.37 -21.39
C MET A 1 0.06 7.53 -20.43
N GLU A 2 -1.05 7.87 -19.78
CA GLU A 2 -1.02 8.90 -18.74
C GLU A 2 -0.04 8.47 -17.64
N ASP A 3 0.75 9.41 -17.15
CA ASP A 3 1.66 9.15 -16.04
C ASP A 3 0.82 8.77 -14.81
N VAL A 4 1.21 7.69 -14.13
CA VAL A 4 0.54 7.24 -12.90
C VAL A 4 0.73 8.29 -11.82
N GLU A 5 -0.35 8.81 -11.25
CA GLU A 5 -0.28 9.72 -10.12
C GLU A 5 0.14 8.94 -8.87
N LEU A 6 1.16 9.42 -8.15
CA LEU A 6 1.81 8.71 -7.05
C LEU A 6 1.56 9.41 -5.71
N LEU A 7 1.60 8.62 -4.63
CA LEU A 7 1.50 9.15 -3.28
C LEU A 7 2.85 9.66 -2.79
N CYS A 8 2.83 10.72 -1.99
CA CYS A 8 3.97 11.24 -1.26
C CYS A 8 3.92 10.85 0.23
N ILE A 9 4.94 11.23 1.00
CA ILE A 9 5.03 10.93 2.44
C ILE A 9 3.84 11.54 3.20
N ASP A 10 3.46 12.78 2.86
CA ASP A 10 2.38 13.48 3.54
C ASP A 10 1.04 12.78 3.34
N ASP A 11 0.80 12.21 2.15
CA ASP A 11 -0.40 11.41 1.89
C ASP A 11 -0.49 10.20 2.83
N ILE A 12 0.63 9.50 3.05
CA ILE A 12 0.68 8.36 3.98
C ILE A 12 0.45 8.80 5.42
N LEU A 13 1.01 9.93 5.84
CA LEU A 13 0.78 10.48 7.18
C LEU A 13 -0.68 10.92 7.39
N VAL A 14 -1.31 11.50 6.36
CA VAL A 14 -2.73 11.86 6.39
C VAL A 14 -3.59 10.60 6.44
N ILE A 15 -3.33 9.60 5.60
CA ILE A 15 -4.03 8.32 5.61
C ILE A 15 -3.96 7.66 7.00
N HIS A 16 -2.78 7.66 7.63
CA HIS A 16 -2.63 7.14 8.99
C HIS A 16 -3.47 7.92 9.99
N LYS A 17 -3.40 9.26 9.96
CA LYS A 17 -4.19 10.11 10.86
C LYS A 17 -5.69 9.85 10.72
N GLU A 18 -6.20 9.77 9.50
CA GLU A 18 -7.61 9.48 9.23
C GLU A 18 -8.00 8.07 9.68
N ALA A 19 -7.16 7.07 9.44
CA ALA A 19 -7.39 5.70 9.90
C ALA A 19 -7.46 5.59 11.44
N ILE A 20 -6.59 6.30 12.17
CA ILE A 20 -6.64 6.35 13.64
C ILE A 20 -7.86 7.12 14.13
N TRP A 21 -8.21 8.23 13.47
CA TRP A 21 -9.39 9.02 13.83
C TRP A 21 -10.70 8.21 13.67
N MET A 22 -10.85 7.48 12.57
CA MET A 22 -12.06 6.69 12.30
C MET A 22 -12.20 5.44 13.17
N PHE A 23 -11.09 4.73 13.41
CA PHE A 23 -11.13 3.36 13.96
C PHE A 23 -10.40 3.19 15.30
N GLY A 24 -9.80 4.26 15.81
CA GLY A 24 -8.99 4.23 17.04
C GLY A 24 -7.61 3.58 16.86
N GLY A 25 -6.82 3.60 17.92
CA GLY A 25 -5.43 3.13 17.94
C GLY A 25 -4.47 4.22 18.40
N SER A 26 -3.17 3.89 18.46
CA SER A 26 -2.14 4.88 18.82
C SER A 26 -1.87 5.83 17.64
N SER A 27 -1.89 7.13 17.89
CA SER A 27 -1.44 8.15 16.92
C SER A 27 0.06 8.43 17.00
N GLU A 28 0.81 7.70 17.82
CA GLU A 28 2.25 7.93 18.02
C GLU A 28 3.09 7.47 16.83
N TYR A 29 4.18 8.19 16.59
CA TYR A 29 5.18 7.88 15.59
C TYR A 29 6.48 7.44 16.23
N TYR A 30 7.18 6.53 15.54
CA TYR A 30 8.58 6.27 15.84
C TYR A 30 9.43 7.45 15.36
N GLN A 31 10.62 7.59 15.94
CA GLN A 31 11.58 8.62 15.51
C GLN A 31 11.95 8.49 14.02
N ASP A 32 11.90 7.28 13.48
CA ASP A 32 12.26 6.94 12.10
C ASP A 32 11.07 6.70 11.17
N THR A 33 9.83 7.00 11.59
CA THR A 33 8.60 6.80 10.81
C THR A 33 8.71 7.38 9.39
N VAL A 34 9.16 8.64 9.26
CA VAL A 34 9.31 9.30 7.95
C VAL A 34 10.33 8.59 7.06
N THR A 35 11.45 8.14 7.63
CA THR A 35 12.48 7.41 6.89
C THR A 35 11.96 6.05 6.40
N ARG A 36 11.17 5.35 7.22
CA ARG A 36 10.51 4.08 6.85
C ARG A 36 9.48 4.25 5.75
N ILE A 37 8.68 5.32 5.79
CA ILE A 37 7.71 5.62 4.72
C ILE A 37 8.47 5.94 3.43
N LYS A 38 9.52 6.77 3.53
CA LYS A 38 10.32 7.17 2.36
C LYS A 38 10.90 5.95 1.63
N SER A 39 11.45 4.97 2.34
CA SER A 39 12.02 3.77 1.71
C SER A 39 10.99 2.90 0.97
N ILE A 40 9.70 3.12 1.21
CA ILE A 40 8.59 2.45 0.52
C ILE A 40 8.12 3.32 -0.65
N ILE A 41 7.86 4.60 -0.40
CA ILE A 41 7.37 5.56 -1.40
C ILE A 41 8.35 5.71 -2.56
N ASP A 42 9.66 5.68 -2.29
CA ASP A 42 10.70 5.76 -3.31
C ASP A 42 10.62 4.57 -4.30
N GLN A 43 10.12 3.40 -3.88
CA GLN A 43 9.94 2.22 -4.75
C GLN A 43 8.81 2.38 -5.77
N GLN A 44 7.97 3.41 -5.65
CA GLN A 44 6.97 3.72 -6.67
C GLN A 44 7.62 4.27 -7.95
N TYR A 45 8.85 4.77 -7.88
CA TYR A 45 9.53 5.36 -9.02
C TYR A 45 10.40 4.32 -9.75
N PRO A 46 10.57 4.44 -11.08
CA PRO A 46 11.56 3.66 -11.80
C PRO A 46 12.97 3.86 -11.24
N HIS A 47 13.79 2.82 -11.24
CA HIS A 47 15.20 2.88 -10.83
C HIS A 47 16.10 2.39 -11.97
N PHE A 48 17.06 3.22 -12.39
CA PHE A 48 18.05 2.88 -13.42
C PHE A 48 17.43 2.21 -14.67
N ASP A 49 16.40 2.85 -15.24
CA ASP A 49 15.63 2.41 -16.42
C ASP A 49 14.75 1.17 -16.24
N HIS A 50 14.60 0.68 -15.01
CA HIS A 50 13.69 -0.42 -14.69
C HIS A 50 12.63 0.03 -13.68
N ASP A 51 11.37 0.10 -14.12
CA ASP A 51 10.23 0.20 -13.21
C ASP A 51 9.81 -1.20 -12.78
N LYS A 52 10.11 -1.54 -11.52
CA LYS A 52 9.73 -2.82 -10.92
C LYS A 52 8.19 -2.97 -10.81
N TYR A 53 7.48 -1.85 -10.67
CA TYR A 53 6.03 -1.80 -10.47
C TYR A 53 5.40 -0.87 -11.52
N PRO A 54 5.35 -1.26 -12.80
CA PRO A 54 5.03 -0.35 -13.91
C PRO A 54 3.55 0.04 -14.04
N THR A 55 2.65 -0.57 -13.29
CA THR A 55 1.20 -0.30 -13.38
C THR A 55 0.66 0.28 -12.07
N PRO A 56 -0.44 1.07 -12.09
CA PRO A 56 -1.09 1.55 -10.87
C PRO A 56 -1.38 0.42 -9.87
N PHE A 57 -1.87 -0.72 -10.36
CA PHE A 57 -2.16 -1.91 -9.54
C PHE A 57 -0.92 -2.55 -8.90
N LYS A 58 0.21 -2.59 -9.62
CA LYS A 58 1.47 -3.08 -9.04
C LYS A 58 2.03 -2.11 -8.00
N LYS A 59 1.95 -0.80 -8.25
CA LYS A 59 2.35 0.22 -7.26
C LYS A 59 1.45 0.17 -6.02
N ALA A 60 0.14 0.02 -6.20
CA ALA A 60 -0.82 -0.14 -5.11
C ALA A 60 -0.53 -1.41 -4.27
N SER A 61 -0.26 -2.53 -4.94
CA SER A 61 0.07 -3.81 -4.30
C SER A 61 1.37 -3.71 -3.49
N MET A 62 2.39 -3.07 -4.06
CA MET A 62 3.66 -2.78 -3.38
C MET A 62 3.43 -1.94 -2.12
N LEU A 63 2.66 -0.85 -2.23
CA LEU A 63 2.32 0.00 -1.09
C LEU A 63 1.59 -0.78 0.00
N TRP A 64 0.56 -1.55 -0.36
CA TRP A 64 -0.21 -2.34 0.60
C TRP A 64 0.71 -3.29 1.37
N TYR A 65 1.54 -4.03 0.65
CA TYR A 65 2.44 -4.99 1.25
C TYR A 65 3.44 -4.31 2.19
N PHE A 66 4.24 -3.37 1.69
CA PHE A 66 5.35 -2.84 2.47
C PHE A 66 4.91 -1.94 3.62
N LEU A 67 3.85 -1.14 3.46
CA LEU A 67 3.32 -0.34 4.59
C LEU A 67 2.76 -1.24 5.68
N THR A 68 2.20 -2.39 5.32
CA THR A 68 1.75 -3.40 6.29
C THR A 68 2.93 -4.05 7.02
N LYS A 69 4.02 -4.38 6.30
CA LYS A 69 5.14 -5.18 6.84
C LYS A 69 6.25 -4.39 7.52
N ASN A 70 6.49 -3.14 7.13
CA ASN A 70 7.65 -2.38 7.61
C ASN A 70 7.44 -1.67 8.95
N HIS A 71 6.24 -1.80 9.54
CA HIS A 71 5.89 -1.22 10.84
C HIS A 71 6.30 0.27 10.93
N CYS A 72 5.83 1.08 9.98
CA CYS A 72 6.15 2.51 9.92
C CYS A 72 5.56 3.28 11.11
N PHE A 73 4.48 2.78 11.68
CA PHE A 73 3.70 3.39 12.76
C PHE A 73 3.59 2.48 13.98
N VAL A 74 3.32 3.05 15.15
CA VAL A 74 3.08 2.29 16.38
C VAL A 74 1.84 1.39 16.25
N ASP A 75 0.81 1.89 15.58
CA ASP A 75 -0.42 1.15 15.28
C ASP A 75 -0.91 1.52 13.87
N GLY A 76 -1.90 0.81 13.35
CA GLY A 76 -2.59 1.18 12.11
C GLY A 76 -1.93 0.71 10.82
N ASN A 77 -0.74 0.10 10.85
CA ASN A 77 0.03 -0.29 9.66
C ASN A 77 -0.79 -1.07 8.60
N LYS A 78 -1.60 -2.05 9.02
CA LYS A 78 -2.49 -2.81 8.11
C LYS A 78 -3.50 -1.93 7.38
N ARG A 79 -4.11 -0.99 8.13
CA ARG A 79 -5.11 -0.04 7.63
C ARG A 79 -4.45 0.95 6.68
N VAL A 80 -3.28 1.47 7.05
CA VAL A 80 -2.51 2.38 6.20
C VAL A 80 -2.13 1.72 4.89
N GLY A 81 -1.66 0.47 4.91
CA GLY A 81 -1.34 -0.26 3.68
C GLY A 81 -2.55 -0.40 2.76
N PHE A 82 -3.68 -0.84 3.29
CA PHE A 82 -4.91 -0.98 2.50
C PHE A 82 -5.37 0.37 1.93
N TYR A 83 -5.48 1.41 2.76
CA TYR A 83 -5.94 2.72 2.31
C TYR A 83 -4.96 3.39 1.34
N ALA A 84 -3.65 3.23 1.50
CA ALA A 84 -2.68 3.74 0.53
C ALA A 84 -2.87 3.11 -0.85
N ALA A 85 -3.09 1.79 -0.92
CA ALA A 85 -3.37 1.10 -2.17
C ALA A 85 -4.68 1.59 -2.80
N THR A 86 -5.74 1.69 -2.02
CA THR A 86 -7.05 2.14 -2.49
C THR A 86 -7.05 3.60 -2.92
N VAL A 87 -6.36 4.49 -2.19
CA VAL A 87 -6.24 5.90 -2.56
C VAL A 87 -5.41 6.06 -3.83
N LEU A 88 -4.28 5.36 -3.97
CA LEU A 88 -3.49 5.39 -5.20
C LEU A 88 -4.34 5.00 -6.41
N LEU A 89 -5.12 3.92 -6.30
CA LEU A 89 -5.99 3.48 -7.38
C LEU A 89 -7.11 4.49 -7.67
N LYS A 90 -7.73 5.07 -6.64
CA LYS A 90 -8.78 6.10 -6.78
C LYS A 90 -8.32 7.36 -7.50
N ILE A 91 -7.15 7.90 -7.14
CA ILE A 91 -6.61 9.09 -7.82
C ILE A 91 -6.23 8.80 -9.28
N ASN A 92 -5.97 7.54 -9.61
CA ASN A 92 -5.72 7.08 -10.97
C ASN A 92 -7.00 6.59 -11.70
N GLY A 93 -8.19 6.93 -11.18
CA GLY A 93 -9.47 6.67 -11.86
C GLY A 93 -10.10 5.30 -11.58
N PHE A 94 -9.54 4.48 -10.69
CA PHE A 94 -10.10 3.16 -10.37
C PHE A 94 -10.88 3.18 -9.06
N TYR A 95 -12.07 2.58 -9.04
CA TYR A 95 -12.94 2.55 -7.87
C TYR A 95 -13.11 1.12 -7.35
N ASP A 96 -12.98 0.95 -6.03
CA ASP A 96 -13.05 -0.37 -5.40
C ASP A 96 -14.48 -0.88 -5.22
N GLN A 97 -14.63 -2.19 -5.34
CA GLN A 97 -15.83 -2.95 -4.98
C GLN A 97 -15.51 -3.94 -3.84
N ILE A 98 -14.45 -3.67 -3.08
CA ILE A 98 -13.96 -4.53 -2.02
C ILE A 98 -14.87 -4.35 -0.80
N ASN A 99 -15.38 -5.45 -0.26
CA ASN A 99 -16.08 -5.41 1.02
C ASN A 99 -15.12 -5.55 2.21
N ASP A 100 -15.58 -5.15 3.39
CA ASP A 100 -14.76 -5.12 4.60
C ASP A 100 -14.16 -6.49 4.97
N ASP A 101 -14.91 -7.58 4.77
CA ASP A 101 -14.45 -8.94 5.10
C ASP A 101 -13.31 -9.37 4.17
N GLU A 102 -13.45 -9.15 2.85
CA GLU A 102 -12.39 -9.44 1.88
C GLU A 102 -11.13 -8.61 2.12
N ALA A 103 -11.29 -7.31 2.41
CA ALA A 103 -10.17 -6.43 2.75
C ALA A 103 -9.46 -6.91 4.02
N TYR A 104 -10.22 -7.30 5.04
CA TYR A 104 -9.69 -7.81 6.29
C TYR A 104 -8.91 -9.12 6.10
N GLU A 105 -9.50 -10.11 5.42
CA GLU A 105 -8.85 -11.39 5.14
C GLU A 105 -7.54 -11.19 4.39
N LYS A 106 -7.55 -10.34 3.36
CA LYS A 106 -6.34 -10.05 2.58
C LYS A 106 -5.28 -9.32 3.41
N ALA A 107 -5.66 -8.37 4.25
CA ALA A 107 -4.72 -7.69 5.15
C ALA A 107 -4.08 -8.64 6.17
N ILE A 108 -4.84 -9.63 6.68
CA ILE A 108 -4.32 -10.68 7.56
C ILE A 108 -3.35 -11.59 6.82
N GLU A 109 -3.68 -12.03 5.61
CA GLU A 109 -2.80 -12.83 4.75
C GLU A 109 -1.45 -12.13 4.53
N ILE A 110 -1.46 -10.85 4.14
CA ILE A 110 -0.24 -10.03 3.98
C ILE A 110 0.55 -10.01 5.30
N THR A 111 -0.12 -9.71 6.41
CA THR A 111 0.53 -9.59 7.74
C THR A 111 1.26 -10.87 8.14
N CYS A 112 0.62 -12.02 7.94
CA CYS A 112 1.16 -13.34 8.30
C CYS A 112 2.17 -13.88 7.29
N SER A 113 2.32 -13.26 6.12
CA SER A 113 3.28 -13.70 5.10
C SER A 113 4.73 -13.50 5.56
N HIS A 114 5.62 -14.40 5.14
CA HIS A 114 7.07 -14.29 5.37
C HIS A 114 7.78 -14.52 4.03
N LEU A 115 7.72 -13.52 3.15
CA LEU A 115 8.17 -13.63 1.76
C LEU A 115 9.42 -12.80 1.54
N THR A 116 10.34 -13.30 0.72
CA THR A 116 11.57 -12.59 0.32
C THR A 116 11.93 -12.97 -1.11
N GLY A 117 12.74 -12.13 -1.77
CA GLY A 117 13.23 -12.41 -3.13
C GLY A 117 12.10 -12.68 -4.13
N ASN A 118 12.23 -13.75 -4.91
CA ASN A 118 11.29 -14.10 -5.96
C ASN A 118 9.87 -14.39 -5.45
N ASP A 119 9.73 -14.97 -4.24
CA ASP A 119 8.41 -15.28 -3.67
C ASP A 119 7.64 -14.01 -3.35
N LEU A 120 8.34 -12.97 -2.89
CA LEU A 120 7.75 -11.65 -2.68
C LEU A 120 7.31 -11.03 -4.00
N ASP A 121 8.16 -11.09 -5.03
CA ASP A 121 7.83 -10.53 -6.33
C ASP A 121 6.63 -11.24 -6.97
N GLN A 122 6.54 -12.57 -6.84
CA GLN A 122 5.37 -13.34 -7.26
C GLN A 122 4.12 -12.88 -6.50
N TYR A 123 4.20 -12.75 -5.17
CA TYR A 123 3.06 -12.35 -4.36
C TYR A 123 2.56 -10.94 -4.69
N ILE A 124 3.44 -9.98 -4.96
CA ILE A 124 3.01 -8.64 -5.39
C ILE A 124 2.27 -8.69 -6.73
N ASN A 125 2.69 -9.56 -7.66
CA ASN A 125 1.97 -9.74 -8.93
C ASN A 125 0.59 -10.41 -8.72
N GLU A 126 0.49 -11.37 -7.81
CA GLU A 126 -0.78 -12.01 -7.44
C GLU A 126 -1.72 -11.01 -6.76
N LEU A 127 -1.20 -10.17 -5.87
CA LEU A 127 -1.95 -9.09 -5.22
C LEU A 127 -2.42 -8.04 -6.24
N SER A 128 -1.60 -7.71 -7.24
CA SER A 128 -1.99 -6.82 -8.35
C SER A 128 -3.18 -7.40 -9.10
N THR A 129 -3.11 -8.69 -9.45
CA THR A 129 -4.22 -9.39 -10.13
C THR A 129 -5.47 -9.45 -9.25
N TRP A 130 -5.30 -9.57 -7.93
CA TRP A 130 -6.40 -9.58 -6.97
C TRP A 130 -7.11 -8.23 -6.90
N LEU A 131 -6.35 -7.12 -6.93
CA LEU A 131 -6.87 -5.75 -6.98
C LEU A 131 -7.56 -5.47 -8.33
N GLU A 132 -6.95 -5.84 -9.45
CA GLU A 132 -7.53 -5.65 -10.80
C GLU A 132 -8.92 -6.27 -10.94
N LYS A 133 -9.18 -7.39 -10.27
CA LYS A 133 -10.49 -8.06 -10.28
C LYS A 133 -11.55 -7.36 -9.42
N ARG A 134 -11.15 -6.41 -8.57
CA ARG A 134 -12.00 -5.77 -7.55
C ARG A 134 -12.08 -4.25 -7.70
N PHE A 135 -11.41 -3.70 -8.69
CA PHE A 135 -11.49 -2.30 -9.05
C PHE A 135 -12.03 -2.17 -10.48
N THR A 136 -12.78 -1.11 -10.73
CA THR A 136 -13.31 -0.77 -12.04
C THR A 136 -12.97 0.66 -12.41
N ASP A 137 -12.65 0.89 -13.68
CA ASP A 137 -12.47 2.21 -14.30
C ASP A 137 -13.78 3.02 -14.35
#